data_AF-A0A7V9T1P6-F1
#
_entry.id   AF-A0A7V9T1P6-F1
#
_cell.length_a   1.000
_cell.length_b   1.000
_cell.length_c   1.000
_cell.angle_alpha   90.00
_cell.angle_beta   90.00
_cell.angle_gamma   90.00
#
_symmetry.space_group_name_H-M   'P 1'
#
loop_
_entity.id
_entity.type
_entity.pdbx_description
1 polymer ?
#
loop_
_entity_poly.entity_id
_entity_poly.type
_entity_poly.pdbx_seq_one_letter_code
_entity_poly.pdbx_strand_id
1 'polypeptide(L)'
;NCSGKHAGMMALARHHGWPVHGYERAGHPVQDRMTESMLEWTGVERRALSLGVDGCTVVCFALPLTGMALAYARFGTSNDAPAARLRGAMVEHPWLVAGTGRLCTDLMAAAPGQVIAKIGAEGVYSAALPALGLGLTLKIDSGEMRAAAVALVGTLSRLLEVLAPDVSIPTMLGRAARFAELPIRNTRDEVTGSLRAAGALRFHD
;
A
#
# COMPACT_ATOMS: atom_id res chain seq x y z
N ASN A 1 -14.18 -7.20 2.76
CA ASN A 1 -13.12 -6.22 2.38
C ASN A 1 -13.58 -4.82 2.74
N CYS A 2 -12.67 -3.91 3.10
CA CYS A 2 -12.91 -2.47 3.38
C CYS A 2 -13.59 -2.06 4.71
N SER A 3 -14.06 -2.98 5.56
CA SER A 3 -14.79 -2.63 6.79
C SER A 3 -14.08 -1.61 7.70
N GLY A 4 -12.77 -1.77 7.94
CA GLY A 4 -12.00 -0.83 8.75
C GLY A 4 -11.95 0.59 8.18
N LYS A 5 -11.83 0.73 6.85
CA LYS A 5 -11.90 2.01 6.12
C LYS A 5 -13.25 2.69 6.35
N HIS A 6 -14.34 1.94 6.21
CA HIS A 6 -15.70 2.46 6.43
C HIS A 6 -15.96 2.83 7.88
N ALA A 7 -15.54 1.99 8.83
CA ALA A 7 -15.63 2.30 10.25
C ALA A 7 -14.87 3.59 10.61
N GLY A 8 -13.67 3.78 10.04
CA GLY A 8 -12.88 5.00 10.22
C GLY A 8 -13.60 6.25 9.70
N MET A 9 -14.20 6.19 8.50
CA MET A 9 -14.96 7.30 7.93
C MET A 9 -16.21 7.65 8.75
N MET A 10 -16.95 6.64 9.24
CA MET A 10 -18.10 6.87 10.11
C MET A 10 -17.69 7.43 11.47
N ALA A 11 -16.57 6.96 12.04
CA ALA A 11 -16.00 7.50 13.27
C ALA A 11 -15.59 8.96 13.10
N LEU A 12 -14.98 9.31 11.96
CA LEU A 12 -14.62 10.69 11.62
C LEU A 12 -15.87 11.58 11.53
N ALA A 13 -16.93 11.12 10.86
CA ALA A 13 -18.20 11.85 10.79
C ALA A 13 -18.75 12.15 12.19
N ARG A 14 -18.82 11.12 13.06
CA ARG A 14 -19.31 11.28 14.44
C ARG A 14 -18.43 12.22 15.26
N HIS A 15 -17.11 12.14 15.12
CA HIS A 15 -16.17 12.99 15.85
C HIS A 15 -16.38 14.47 15.54
N HIS A 16 -16.71 14.81 14.29
CA HIS A 16 -16.95 16.19 13.86
C HIS A 16 -18.42 16.62 13.91
N GLY A 17 -19.34 15.77 14.38
CA GLY A 17 -20.77 16.07 14.39
C GLY A 17 -21.41 16.13 12.99
N TRP A 18 -20.78 15.55 11.98
CA TRP A 18 -21.33 15.46 10.63
C TRP A 18 -22.35 14.31 10.50
N PRO A 19 -23.24 14.35 9.49
CA PRO A 19 -24.09 13.21 9.16
C PRO A 19 -23.25 11.94 8.93
N VAL A 20 -23.70 10.81 9.47
CA VAL A 20 -23.10 9.52 9.15
C VAL A 20 -23.63 9.02 7.81
N HIS A 21 -24.91 9.24 7.51
CA HIS A 21 -25.49 8.79 6.25
C HIS A 21 -24.88 9.55 5.06
N GLY A 22 -24.45 8.81 4.03
CA GLY A 22 -23.84 9.38 2.84
C GLY A 22 -22.36 9.73 2.99
N TYR A 23 -21.69 9.27 4.06
CA TYR A 23 -20.26 9.53 4.28
C TYR A 23 -19.40 9.13 3.09
N GLU A 24 -19.84 8.15 2.29
CA GLU A 24 -19.14 7.56 1.16
C GLU A 24 -19.21 8.41 -0.11
N ARG A 25 -20.14 9.37 -0.18
CA ARG A 25 -20.49 10.12 -1.40
C ARG A 25 -19.64 11.38 -1.55
N ALA A 26 -19.36 11.74 -2.79
CA ALA A 26 -18.71 13.01 -3.11
C ALA A 26 -19.53 14.21 -2.57
N GLY A 27 -18.84 15.25 -2.08
CA GLY A 27 -19.45 16.41 -1.44
C GLY A 27 -19.87 16.20 0.02
N HIS A 28 -19.67 15.00 0.58
CA HIS A 28 -19.80 14.80 2.01
C HIS A 28 -18.57 15.36 2.74
N PRO A 29 -18.71 16.04 3.91
CA PRO A 29 -17.58 16.61 4.64
C PRO A 29 -16.44 15.63 4.98
N VAL A 30 -16.77 14.34 5.18
CA VAL A 30 -15.77 13.26 5.33
C VAL A 30 -14.90 13.12 4.09
N GLN A 31 -15.48 13.11 2.90
CA GLN A 31 -14.74 12.96 1.64
C GLN A 31 -13.95 14.23 1.32
N ASP A 32 -14.48 15.41 1.64
CA ASP A 32 -13.74 16.67 1.51
C ASP A 32 -12.51 16.69 2.42
N ARG A 33 -12.68 16.28 3.70
CA ARG A 33 -11.57 16.17 4.65
C ARG A 33 -10.52 15.16 4.22
N MET A 34 -10.95 14.02 3.69
CA MET A 34 -10.04 13.01 3.12
C MET A 34 -9.33 13.55 1.88
N THR A 35 -10.02 14.32 1.03
CA THR A 35 -9.42 14.98 -0.13
C THR A 35 -8.29 15.91 0.27
N GLU A 36 -8.50 16.77 1.29
CA GLU A 36 -7.41 17.63 1.79
C GLU A 36 -6.19 16.83 2.25
N SER A 37 -6.43 15.74 3.00
CA SER A 37 -5.34 14.86 3.40
C SER A 37 -4.65 14.19 2.20
N MET A 38 -5.38 13.76 1.19
CA MET A 38 -4.74 13.18 0.01
C MET A 38 -3.86 14.21 -0.71
N LEU A 39 -4.31 15.46 -0.87
CA LEU A 39 -3.50 16.52 -1.49
C LEU A 39 -2.24 16.81 -0.67
N GLU A 40 -2.38 16.95 0.65
CA GLU A 40 -1.27 17.19 1.58
C GLU A 40 -0.20 16.10 1.47
N TRP A 41 -0.62 14.83 1.61
CA TRP A 41 0.33 13.71 1.69
C TRP A 41 0.94 13.37 0.33
N THR A 42 0.19 13.50 -0.77
CA THR A 42 0.67 13.16 -2.11
C THR A 42 1.38 14.31 -2.83
N GLY A 43 1.19 15.56 -2.36
CA GLY A 43 1.66 16.75 -3.06
C GLY A 43 0.97 16.99 -4.41
N VAL A 44 -0.13 16.28 -4.69
CA VAL A 44 -0.91 16.46 -5.91
C VAL A 44 -1.71 17.75 -5.82
N GLU A 45 -1.72 18.51 -6.90
CA GLU A 45 -2.54 19.71 -7.03
C GLU A 45 -4.03 19.34 -7.13
N ARG A 46 -4.90 20.12 -6.46
CA ARG A 46 -6.36 19.86 -6.48
C ARG A 46 -6.94 19.72 -7.89
N ARG A 47 -6.49 20.56 -8.83
CA ARG A 47 -6.95 20.52 -10.23
C ARG A 47 -6.55 19.24 -10.98
N ALA A 48 -5.52 18.55 -10.51
CA ALA A 48 -5.01 17.32 -11.12
C ALA A 48 -5.58 16.07 -10.43
N LEU A 49 -6.28 16.22 -9.31
CA LEU A 49 -6.88 15.12 -8.59
C LEU A 49 -8.12 14.62 -9.33
N SER A 50 -8.07 13.35 -9.75
CA SER A 50 -9.22 12.67 -10.34
C SER A 50 -9.86 11.74 -9.30
N LEU A 51 -11.19 11.70 -9.29
CA LEU A 51 -11.98 10.88 -8.38
C LEU A 51 -12.75 9.81 -9.15
N GLY A 52 -12.87 8.64 -8.55
CA GLY A 52 -13.73 7.55 -9.01
C GLY A 52 -14.58 7.00 -7.88
N VAL A 53 -15.32 5.93 -8.15
CA VAL A 53 -16.09 5.18 -7.15
C VAL A 53 -15.49 3.78 -7.04
N ASP A 54 -15.07 3.38 -5.84
CA ASP A 54 -14.53 2.06 -5.57
C ASP A 54 -15.65 1.01 -5.53
N GLY A 55 -15.31 -0.29 -5.64
CA GLY A 55 -16.27 -1.39 -5.53
C GLY A 55 -16.98 -1.49 -4.16
N CYS A 56 -16.49 -0.77 -3.14
CA CYS A 56 -17.17 -0.58 -1.86
C CYS A 56 -17.96 0.73 -1.76
N THR A 57 -18.20 1.41 -2.89
CA THR A 57 -19.01 2.62 -3.09
C THR A 57 -18.42 3.96 -2.60
N VAL A 58 -17.29 3.94 -1.89
CA VAL A 58 -16.62 5.17 -1.47
C VAL A 58 -15.88 5.85 -2.62
N VAL A 59 -15.75 7.18 -2.53
CA VAL A 59 -14.80 7.95 -3.35
C VAL A 59 -13.42 7.31 -3.34
N CYS A 60 -12.86 7.13 -4.53
CA CYS A 60 -11.53 6.58 -4.79
C CYS A 60 -10.65 7.65 -5.44
N PHE A 61 -9.41 7.78 -4.99
CA PHE A 61 -8.48 8.79 -5.50
C PHE A 61 -7.57 8.18 -6.57
N ALA A 62 -7.64 8.71 -7.79
CA ALA A 62 -6.69 8.40 -8.84
C ALA A 62 -5.49 9.37 -8.72
N LEU A 63 -4.30 8.80 -8.47
CA LEU A 63 -3.09 9.57 -8.19
C LEU A 63 -1.94 9.12 -9.11
N PRO A 64 -1.02 10.03 -9.45
CA PRO A 64 0.26 9.65 -10.03
C PRO A 64 1.04 8.70 -9.10
N LEU A 65 1.76 7.73 -9.66
CA LEU A 65 2.58 6.79 -8.87
C LEU A 65 3.62 7.51 -8.00
N THR A 66 4.18 8.61 -8.50
CA THR A 66 5.12 9.47 -7.75
C THR A 66 4.45 10.12 -6.53
N GLY A 67 3.21 10.60 -6.66
CA GLY A 67 2.45 11.16 -5.55
C GLY A 67 2.09 10.10 -4.50
N MET A 68 1.74 8.88 -4.93
CA MET A 68 1.54 7.75 -4.01
C MET A 68 2.84 7.37 -3.29
N ALA A 69 3.95 7.24 -4.02
CA ALA A 69 5.26 6.96 -3.44
C ALA A 69 5.67 8.04 -2.44
N LEU A 70 5.47 9.33 -2.75
CA LEU A 70 5.74 10.44 -1.84
C LEU A 70 4.88 10.36 -0.57
N ALA A 71 3.58 10.03 -0.69
CA ALA A 71 2.71 9.86 0.47
C ALA A 71 3.19 8.73 1.39
N TYR A 72 3.66 7.60 0.83
CA TYR A 72 4.23 6.51 1.61
C TYR A 72 5.59 6.87 2.24
N ALA A 73 6.44 7.62 1.53
CA ALA A 73 7.70 8.11 2.07
C ALA A 73 7.47 9.00 3.29
N ARG A 74 6.59 10.00 3.14
CA ARG A 74 6.16 10.89 4.23
C ARG A 74 5.50 10.09 5.36
N PHE A 75 4.63 9.14 5.03
CA PHE A 75 3.96 8.34 6.05
C PHE A 75 4.96 7.53 6.86
N GLY A 76 5.95 6.92 6.20
CA GLY A 76 7.02 6.16 6.84
C GLY A 76 7.87 6.98 7.81
N THR A 77 8.16 8.24 7.48
CA THR A 77 9.09 9.10 8.23
C THR A 77 8.42 10.14 9.14
N SER A 78 7.11 10.37 9.01
CA SER A 78 6.41 11.40 9.79
C SER A 78 6.50 11.13 11.29
N ASN A 79 6.92 12.15 12.04
CA ASN A 79 6.95 12.13 13.50
C ASN A 79 5.63 12.64 14.12
N ASP A 80 4.62 12.93 13.30
CA ASP A 80 3.33 13.36 13.81
C ASP A 80 2.67 12.23 14.59
N ALA A 81 2.19 12.55 15.79
CA ALA A 81 1.60 11.55 16.70
C ALA A 81 0.51 10.68 16.03
N PRO A 82 -0.41 11.21 15.18
CA PRO A 82 -1.38 10.37 14.49
C PRO A 82 -0.75 9.37 13.50
N ALA A 83 0.24 9.79 12.71
CA ALA A 83 0.92 8.95 11.74
C ALA A 83 1.75 7.86 12.45
N ALA A 84 2.50 8.25 13.49
CA ALA A 84 3.26 7.31 14.32
C ALA A 84 2.35 6.27 14.98
N ARG A 85 1.21 6.68 15.55
CA ARG A 85 0.22 5.77 16.14
C ARG A 85 -0.36 4.80 15.10
N LEU A 86 -0.71 5.29 13.92
CA LEU A 86 -1.24 4.45 12.84
C LEU A 86 -0.19 3.43 12.37
N ARG A 87 1.05 3.86 12.13
CA ARG A 87 2.16 2.97 11.79
C ARG A 87 2.37 1.89 12.85
N GLY A 88 2.41 2.29 14.12
CA GLY A 88 2.53 1.37 15.25
C GLY A 88 1.44 0.30 15.23
N ALA A 89 0.17 0.72 15.10
CA ALA A 89 -0.96 -0.22 15.03
C ALA A 89 -0.89 -1.16 13.82
N MET A 90 -0.43 -0.68 12.66
CA MET A 90 -0.27 -1.52 11.46
C MET A 90 0.82 -2.58 11.64
N VAL A 91 1.93 -2.21 12.30
CA VAL A 91 3.07 -3.11 12.57
C VAL A 91 2.74 -4.11 13.68
N GLU A 92 2.03 -3.69 14.72
CA GLU A 92 1.61 -4.55 15.84
C GLU A 92 0.48 -5.52 15.43
N HIS A 93 -0.40 -5.10 14.52
CA HIS A 93 -1.55 -5.88 14.07
C HIS A 93 -1.63 -6.04 12.55
N PRO A 94 -0.61 -6.61 11.89
CA PRO A 94 -0.54 -6.70 10.43
C PRO A 94 -1.64 -7.60 9.83
N TRP A 95 -2.18 -8.53 10.61
CA TRP A 95 -3.33 -9.33 10.20
C TRP A 95 -4.61 -8.49 10.08
N LEU A 96 -4.84 -7.52 10.96
CA LEU A 96 -5.99 -6.61 10.85
C LEU A 96 -5.89 -5.68 9.62
N VAL A 97 -4.67 -5.46 9.11
CA VAL A 97 -4.44 -4.61 7.94
C VAL A 97 -4.85 -5.31 6.64
N ALA A 98 -4.52 -6.58 6.45
CA ALA A 98 -4.75 -7.27 5.16
C ALA A 98 -5.31 -8.70 5.24
N GLY A 99 -5.23 -9.35 6.41
CA GLY A 99 -5.71 -10.71 6.62
C GLY A 99 -4.73 -11.80 6.18
N THR A 100 -5.24 -13.02 6.10
CA THR A 100 -4.42 -14.22 5.88
C THR A 100 -3.93 -14.33 4.43
N GLY A 101 -2.70 -14.81 4.25
CA GLY A 101 -2.18 -15.15 2.91
C GLY A 101 -1.81 -13.94 2.04
N ARG A 102 -1.80 -12.72 2.59
CA ARG A 102 -1.49 -11.49 1.85
C ARG A 102 -0.05 -11.05 2.10
N LEU A 103 0.60 -10.56 1.03
CA LEU A 103 1.96 -10.03 1.10
C LEU A 103 2.11 -8.89 2.13
N CYS A 104 1.11 -8.01 2.29
CA CYS A 104 1.14 -6.93 3.29
C CYS A 104 1.39 -7.48 4.71
N THR A 105 0.64 -8.52 5.07
CA THR A 105 0.69 -9.12 6.40
C THR A 105 2.02 -9.85 6.60
N ASP A 106 2.48 -10.59 5.59
CA ASP A 106 3.75 -11.31 5.69
C ASP A 106 4.96 -10.36 5.78
N LEU A 107 5.00 -9.28 4.99
CA LEU A 107 6.09 -8.30 5.03
C LEU A 107 6.16 -7.58 6.37
N MET A 108 5.03 -7.04 6.85
CA MET A 108 4.99 -6.32 8.12
C MET A 108 5.29 -7.23 9.32
N ALA A 109 4.92 -8.51 9.25
CA ALA A 109 5.27 -9.49 10.28
C ALA A 109 6.75 -9.92 10.24
N ALA A 110 7.37 -9.96 9.06
CA ALA A 110 8.77 -10.37 8.89
C ALA A 110 9.76 -9.26 9.26
N ALA A 111 9.43 -8.00 8.96
CA ALA A 111 10.29 -6.86 9.24
C ALA A 111 9.53 -5.73 9.96
N PRO A 112 9.16 -5.92 11.24
CA PRO A 112 8.42 -4.93 12.01
C PRO A 112 9.11 -3.56 12.00
N GLY A 113 8.37 -2.52 11.61
CA GLY A 113 8.86 -1.14 11.55
C GLY A 113 9.80 -0.82 10.38
N GLN A 114 10.31 -1.82 9.65
CA GLN A 114 11.18 -1.59 8.49
C GLN A 114 10.40 -1.40 7.19
N VAL A 115 9.26 -2.07 7.08
CA VAL A 115 8.40 -2.00 5.89
C VAL A 115 6.95 -1.90 6.32
N ILE A 116 6.22 -0.97 5.70
CA ILE A 116 4.76 -0.91 5.80
C ILE A 116 4.21 -0.99 4.40
N ALA A 117 3.60 -2.12 4.05
CA ALA A 117 3.08 -2.38 2.72
C ALA A 117 1.56 -2.46 2.71
N LYS A 118 0.94 -1.92 1.66
CA LYS A 118 -0.50 -2.04 1.47
C LYS A 118 -0.84 -2.20 -0.01
N ILE A 119 -1.71 -3.18 -0.24
CA ILE A 119 -2.31 -3.49 -1.53
C ILE A 119 -3.36 -2.43 -1.91
N GLY A 120 -3.32 -1.99 -3.16
CA GLY A 120 -4.35 -1.15 -3.78
C GLY A 120 -5.29 -1.97 -4.68
N ALA A 121 -6.14 -1.28 -5.43
CA ALA A 121 -6.98 -1.89 -6.48
C ALA A 121 -6.22 -1.99 -7.80
N GLU A 122 -6.69 -2.85 -8.71
CA GLU A 122 -6.23 -2.92 -10.10
C GLU A 122 -4.70 -2.95 -10.26
N GLY A 123 -4.02 -3.91 -9.65
CA GLY A 123 -2.57 -4.11 -9.79
C GLY A 123 -1.70 -3.06 -9.10
N VAL A 124 -2.27 -2.19 -8.25
CA VAL A 124 -1.50 -1.21 -7.47
C VAL A 124 -0.97 -1.82 -6.18
N TYR A 125 0.27 -1.50 -5.84
CA TYR A 125 0.85 -1.83 -4.54
C TYR A 125 1.81 -0.73 -4.09
N SER A 126 1.75 -0.38 -2.80
CA SER A 126 2.63 0.61 -2.21
C SER A 126 3.29 0.11 -0.93
N ALA A 127 4.49 0.63 -0.64
CA ALA A 127 5.23 0.36 0.57
C ALA A 127 6.00 1.59 1.05
N ALA A 128 6.11 1.75 2.37
CA ALA A 128 7.02 2.69 3.01
C ALA A 128 8.23 1.93 3.56
N LEU A 129 9.42 2.52 3.40
CA LEU A 129 10.69 2.06 3.98
C LEU A 129 11.23 3.16 4.90
N PRO A 130 10.79 3.23 6.18
CA PRO A 130 11.08 4.35 7.07
C PRO A 130 12.58 4.64 7.24
N ALA A 131 13.41 3.61 7.40
CA ALA A 131 14.85 3.77 7.62
C ALA A 131 15.58 4.39 6.42
N LEU A 132 15.05 4.20 5.21
CA LEU A 132 15.60 4.78 3.98
C LEU A 132 14.93 6.10 3.60
N GLY A 133 13.85 6.49 4.30
CA GLY A 133 13.04 7.64 3.93
C GLY A 133 12.32 7.49 2.58
N LEU A 134 12.13 6.26 2.10
CA LEU A 134 11.58 6.00 0.78
C LEU A 134 10.13 5.52 0.85
N GLY A 135 9.39 5.86 -0.20
CA GLY A 135 8.14 5.21 -0.55
C GLY A 135 8.27 4.58 -1.92
N LEU A 136 7.70 3.39 -2.05
CA LEU A 136 7.69 2.59 -3.27
C LEU A 136 6.24 2.43 -3.68
N THR A 137 5.91 2.70 -4.94
CA THR A 137 4.59 2.39 -5.51
C THR A 137 4.75 1.85 -6.92
N LEU A 138 4.00 0.81 -7.25
CA LEU A 138 3.93 0.23 -8.59
C LEU A 138 2.49 0.05 -9.03
N LYS A 139 2.33 -0.10 -10.34
CA LYS A 139 1.09 -0.48 -11.01
C LYS A 139 1.42 -1.55 -12.04
N ILE A 140 0.72 -2.67 -11.99
CA ILE A 140 0.68 -3.63 -13.10
C ILE A 140 -0.30 -3.08 -14.13
N ASP A 141 0.16 -2.92 -15.36
CA ASP A 141 -0.61 -2.30 -16.44
C ASP A 141 -1.94 -3.04 -16.71
N SER A 142 -1.89 -4.37 -16.73
CA SER A 142 -3.07 -5.24 -16.88
C SER A 142 -4.00 -5.30 -15.65
N GLY A 143 -3.62 -4.66 -14.54
CA GLY A 143 -4.39 -4.67 -13.29
C GLY A 143 -4.27 -5.96 -12.47
N GLU A 144 -3.44 -6.91 -12.88
CA GLU A 144 -3.36 -8.23 -12.22
C GLU A 144 -2.68 -8.17 -10.84
N MET A 145 -3.38 -8.65 -9.82
CA MET A 145 -2.96 -8.50 -8.42
C MET A 145 -1.87 -9.48 -7.98
N ARG A 146 -1.81 -10.70 -8.54
CA ARG A 146 -0.77 -11.68 -8.20
C ARG A 146 0.59 -11.18 -8.67
N ALA A 147 0.65 -10.62 -9.87
CA ALA A 147 1.81 -9.97 -10.45
C ALA A 147 2.25 -8.76 -9.63
N ALA A 148 1.32 -7.97 -9.08
CA ALA A 148 1.66 -6.82 -8.25
C ALA A 148 2.45 -7.22 -6.99
N ALA A 149 2.07 -8.33 -6.33
CA ALA A 149 2.77 -8.84 -5.17
C ALA A 149 4.20 -9.33 -5.53
N VAL A 150 4.33 -10.08 -6.62
CA VAL A 150 5.62 -10.58 -7.12
C VAL A 150 6.53 -9.42 -7.54
N ALA A 151 5.99 -8.44 -8.26
CA ALA A 151 6.71 -7.25 -8.69
C ALA A 151 7.18 -6.41 -7.50
N LEU A 152 6.37 -6.29 -6.44
CA LEU A 152 6.75 -5.54 -5.24
C LEU A 152 7.94 -6.21 -4.55
N VAL A 153 7.88 -7.52 -4.31
CA VAL A 153 9.00 -8.25 -3.68
C VAL A 153 10.26 -8.15 -4.55
N GLY A 154 10.14 -8.38 -5.85
CA GLY A 154 11.29 -8.31 -6.76
C GLY A 154 11.92 -6.91 -6.82
N THR A 155 11.11 -5.86 -6.79
CA THR A 155 11.58 -4.47 -6.77
C THR A 155 12.23 -4.14 -5.43
N LEU A 156 11.61 -4.55 -4.33
CA LEU A 156 12.07 -4.30 -2.98
C LEU A 156 13.43 -4.97 -2.72
N SER A 157 13.61 -6.23 -3.12
CA SER A 157 14.90 -6.93 -3.02
C SER A 157 16.01 -6.18 -3.76
N ARG A 158 15.79 -5.85 -5.04
CA ARG A 158 16.78 -5.14 -5.86
C ARG A 158 17.07 -3.73 -5.34
N LEU A 159 16.06 -3.05 -4.80
CA LEU A 159 16.22 -1.72 -4.21
C LEU A 159 17.12 -1.80 -2.96
N LEU A 160 16.91 -2.79 -2.10
CA LEU A 160 17.74 -3.01 -0.92
C LEU A 160 19.16 -3.45 -1.26
N GLU A 161 19.35 -4.28 -2.28
CA GLU A 161 20.69 -4.65 -2.77
C GLU A 161 21.54 -3.41 -3.11
N VAL A 162 20.90 -2.38 -3.68
CA VAL A 162 21.59 -1.16 -4.10
C VAL A 162 21.72 -0.15 -2.96
N LEU A 163 20.66 0.09 -2.20
CA LEU A 163 20.58 1.19 -1.24
C LEU A 163 20.91 0.80 0.21
N ALA A 164 20.87 -0.49 0.51
CA ALA A 164 21.11 -1.01 1.86
C ALA A 164 21.79 -2.40 1.79
N PRO A 165 23.01 -2.49 1.23
CA PRO A 165 23.68 -3.77 0.95
C PRO A 165 23.94 -4.61 2.21
N ASP A 166 23.98 -3.98 3.39
CA ASP A 166 24.15 -4.67 4.68
C ASP A 166 22.85 -5.32 5.21
N VAL A 167 21.69 -5.04 4.60
CA VAL A 167 20.41 -5.63 5.00
C VAL A 167 20.26 -7.04 4.42
N SER A 168 20.10 -8.03 5.29
CA SER A 168 19.74 -9.39 4.88
C SER A 168 18.32 -9.42 4.30
N ILE A 169 18.23 -9.49 2.97
CA ILE A 169 16.95 -9.59 2.24
C ILE A 169 16.14 -10.83 2.66
N PRO A 170 16.71 -12.05 2.80
CA PRO A 170 15.95 -13.19 3.28
C PRO A 170 15.34 -12.97 4.66
N THR A 171 16.07 -12.32 5.56
CA THR A 171 15.57 -11.97 6.90
C THR A 171 14.44 -10.95 6.81
N MET A 172 14.62 -9.89 6.00
CA MET A 172 13.64 -8.83 5.82
C MET A 172 12.33 -9.35 5.21
N LEU A 173 12.42 -10.20 4.18
CA LEU A 173 11.24 -10.76 3.55
C LEU A 173 10.59 -11.84 4.42
N GLY A 174 11.36 -12.68 5.12
CA GLY A 174 10.84 -13.77 5.94
C GLY A 174 9.81 -14.62 5.17
N ARG A 175 8.58 -14.74 5.69
CA ARG A 175 7.49 -15.46 5.00
C ARG A 175 7.07 -14.83 3.67
N ALA A 176 7.30 -13.53 3.47
CA ALA A 176 7.00 -12.86 2.21
C ALA A 176 7.90 -13.32 1.06
N ALA A 177 9.02 -14.00 1.34
CA ALA A 177 9.88 -14.59 0.30
C ALA A 177 9.11 -15.56 -0.62
N ARG A 178 8.01 -16.16 -0.16
CA ARG A 178 7.12 -17.00 -1.00
C ARG A 178 6.49 -16.25 -2.17
N PHE A 179 6.46 -14.92 -2.14
CA PHE A 179 5.98 -14.09 -3.25
C PHE A 179 7.08 -13.73 -4.24
N ALA A 180 8.34 -14.10 -4.01
CA ALA A 180 9.41 -13.90 -5.00
C ALA A 180 9.16 -14.74 -6.27
N GLU A 181 8.56 -15.92 -6.10
CA GLU A 181 8.14 -16.80 -7.17
C GLU A 181 6.85 -17.55 -6.77
N LEU A 182 5.76 -17.29 -7.48
CA LEU A 182 4.47 -17.94 -7.24
C LEU A 182 4.20 -19.05 -8.25
N PRO A 183 3.74 -20.24 -7.86
CA PRO A 183 3.34 -21.26 -8.82
C PRO A 183 2.11 -20.82 -9.61
N ILE A 184 2.11 -21.15 -10.90
CA ILE A 184 0.92 -21.11 -11.76
C ILE A 184 0.31 -22.50 -11.72
N ARG A 185 -0.96 -22.58 -11.34
CA ARG A 185 -1.69 -23.84 -11.23
C ARG A 185 -2.85 -23.88 -12.23
N ASN A 186 -3.08 -25.06 -12.82
CA ASN A 186 -4.25 -25.28 -13.65
C ASN A 186 -5.49 -25.56 -12.77
N THR A 187 -6.63 -25.84 -13.40
CA THR A 187 -7.90 -26.14 -12.70
C THR A 187 -7.87 -27.46 -11.92
N ARG A 188 -6.86 -28.32 -12.12
CA ARG A 188 -6.61 -29.56 -11.37
C ARG A 188 -5.63 -29.35 -10.20
N ASP A 189 -5.26 -28.10 -9.92
CA ASP A 189 -4.25 -27.70 -8.93
C ASP A 189 -2.81 -28.17 -9.24
N GLU A 190 -2.56 -28.66 -10.45
CA GLU A 190 -1.23 -29.06 -10.91
C GLU A 190 -0.40 -27.83 -11.27
N VAL A 191 0.87 -27.81 -10.87
CA VAL A 191 1.80 -26.72 -11.22
C VAL A 191 2.16 -26.80 -12.70
N THR A 192 1.83 -25.74 -13.44
CA THR A 192 2.05 -25.61 -14.89
C THR A 192 3.07 -24.52 -15.24
N GLY A 193 3.58 -23.80 -14.26
CA GLY A 193 4.61 -22.79 -14.44
C GLY A 193 4.83 -21.98 -13.16
N SER A 194 5.54 -20.85 -13.29
CA SER A 194 5.77 -19.92 -12.19
C SER A 194 5.73 -18.46 -12.66
N LEU A 195 5.39 -17.58 -11.73
CA LEU A 195 5.36 -16.13 -11.88
C LEU A 195 6.46 -15.52 -11.01
N ARG A 196 7.41 -14.83 -11.63
CA ARG A 196 8.56 -14.19 -10.97
C ARG A 196 8.84 -12.82 -11.59
N ALA A 197 9.43 -11.92 -10.83
CA ALA A 197 9.86 -10.62 -11.33
C ALA A 197 11.17 -10.74 -12.11
N ALA A 198 11.18 -10.23 -13.35
CA ALA A 198 12.36 -10.20 -14.22
C ALA A 198 12.72 -8.74 -14.58
N GLY A 199 14.01 -8.47 -14.77
CA GLY A 199 14.54 -7.14 -15.09
C GLY A 199 15.48 -6.57 -14.02
N ALA A 200 15.91 -5.33 -14.24
CA ALA A 200 16.81 -4.56 -13.40
C ALA A 200 16.22 -3.18 -13.10
N LEU A 201 16.61 -2.58 -11.97
CA LEU A 201 16.23 -1.21 -11.64
C LEU A 201 17.11 -0.22 -12.40
N ARG A 202 16.50 0.86 -12.86
CA ARG A 202 17.19 2.03 -13.41
C ARG A 202 16.75 3.23 -12.60
N PHE A 203 17.73 3.98 -12.11
CA PHE A 203 17.49 5.24 -11.43
C PHE A 203 17.53 6.35 -12.47
N HIS A 204 16.61 7.30 -12.33
CA HIS A 204 16.49 8.47 -13.17
C HIS A 204 16.69 9.69 -12.28
N ASP A 205 17.48 10.64 -12.75
CA ASP A 205 17.73 11.93 -12.07
C ASP A 205 16.51 12.86 -12.16
#